data_AF-A0A0S8BFP9-F1
#
_entry.id   AF-A0A0S8BFP9-F1
#
_cell.length_a   1.000
_cell.length_b   1.000
_cell.length_c   1.000
_cell.angle_alpha   90.00
_cell.angle_beta   90.00
_cell.angle_gamma   90.00
#
_symmetry.space_group_name_H-M   'P 1'
#
loop_
_entity.id
_entity.type
_entity.pdbx_description
1 polymer ?
#
loop_
_entity_poly.entity_id
_entity_poly.type
_entity_poly.pdbx_seq_one_letter_code
_entity_poly.pdbx_strand_id
1 'polypeptide(L)'
;MDPTQFHIDWAVLGEVLGTIIVLAFFVERALSLVFEHRGFVARFDKKGLKEPIAFAVALGTVVFWQFDALSILLSADKNSWVGYVLTAAVVAGGSKASIALFHDLMNARSSVLKESAAATAKKPKTKGKS
;
A
#
# COMPACT_ATOMS: atom_id res chain seq x y z
N MET A 1 19.55 -2.32 -16.69
CA MET A 1 18.13 -1.94 -16.52
C MET A 1 17.92 -0.63 -17.23
N ASP A 2 16.99 -0.60 -18.19
CA ASP A 2 16.67 0.61 -18.93
C ASP A 2 15.66 1.43 -18.09
N PRO A 3 15.96 2.68 -17.68
CA PRO A 3 15.09 3.48 -16.82
C PRO A 3 13.75 3.85 -17.47
N THR A 4 13.60 3.63 -18.77
CA THR A 4 12.35 3.84 -19.51
C THR A 4 11.39 2.65 -19.43
N GLN A 5 11.76 1.54 -18.79
CA GLN A 5 10.97 0.30 -18.78
C GLN A 5 9.96 0.20 -17.61
N PHE A 6 10.01 1.13 -16.63
CA PHE A 6 9.03 1.20 -15.55
C PHE A 6 7.77 1.93 -16.03
N HIS A 7 7.02 1.30 -16.92
CA HIS A 7 5.67 1.73 -17.25
C HIS A 7 4.73 1.13 -16.21
N ILE A 8 4.27 1.95 -15.27
CA ILE A 8 3.21 1.55 -14.35
C ILE A 8 1.93 1.38 -15.16
N ASP A 9 1.42 0.15 -15.21
CA ASP A 9 0.08 -0.11 -15.72
C ASP A 9 -0.95 0.41 -14.71
N TRP A 10 -1.58 1.54 -15.04
CA TRP A 10 -2.55 2.20 -14.18
C TRP A 10 -3.84 1.39 -13.99
N ALA A 11 -4.19 0.53 -14.96
CA ALA A 11 -5.34 -0.34 -14.83
C ALA A 11 -5.06 -1.44 -13.80
N VAL A 12 -3.91 -2.14 -13.94
CA VAL A 12 -3.47 -3.16 -12.98
C VAL A 12 -3.29 -2.56 -11.58
N LEU A 13 -2.66 -1.38 -11.49
CA LEU A 13 -2.51 -0.68 -10.21
C LEU A 13 -3.87 -0.39 -9.57
N GLY A 14 -4.84 0.10 -10.34
CA GLY A 14 -6.19 0.37 -9.85
C GLY A 14 -6.90 -0.89 -9.32
N GLU A 15 -6.81 -1.99 -10.06
CA GLU A 15 -7.38 -3.29 -9.66
C GLU A 15 -6.73 -3.84 -8.38
N VAL A 16 -5.41 -3.79 -8.29
CA VAL A 16 -4.66 -4.23 -7.10
C VAL A 16 -5.03 -3.38 -5.89
N LEU A 17 -5.05 -2.06 -6.03
CA LEU A 17 -5.42 -1.15 -4.94
C LEU A 17 -6.88 -1.37 -4.50
N GLY A 18 -7.80 -1.50 -5.45
CA GLY A 18 -9.21 -1.80 -5.17
C GLY A 18 -9.37 -3.11 -4.41
N THR A 19 -8.65 -4.15 -4.84
CA THR A 19 -8.64 -5.45 -4.17
C THR A 19 -8.09 -5.36 -2.75
N ILE A 20 -6.96 -4.67 -2.54
CA ILE A 20 -6.38 -4.43 -1.21
C ILE A 20 -7.38 -3.71 -0.30
N ILE A 21 -8.04 -2.67 -0.79
CA ILE A 21 -9.02 -1.90 0.00
C ILE A 21 -10.18 -2.78 0.42
N VAL A 22 -10.79 -3.50 -0.52
CA VAL A 22 -11.90 -4.41 -0.24
C VAL A 22 -11.47 -5.48 0.76
N LEU A 23 -10.29 -6.07 0.56
CA LEU A 23 -9.75 -7.11 1.43
C LEU A 23 -9.49 -6.58 2.86
N ALA A 24 -8.91 -5.40 2.98
CA ALA A 24 -8.67 -4.74 4.26
C ALA A 24 -10.00 -4.50 5.00
N PHE A 25 -11.03 -4.01 4.30
CA PHE A 25 -12.36 -3.85 4.90
C PHE A 25 -12.94 -5.18 5.39
N PHE A 26 -12.87 -6.25 4.59
CA PHE A 26 -13.36 -7.57 5.00
C PHE A 26 -12.63 -8.11 6.23
N VAL A 27 -11.29 -8.07 6.23
CA VAL A 27 -10.47 -8.52 7.36
C VAL A 27 -10.77 -7.68 8.61
N GLU A 28 -10.86 -6.36 8.47
CA GLU A 28 -11.16 -5.45 9.57
C GLU A 28 -12.54 -5.73 10.17
N ARG A 29 -13.58 -5.88 9.33
CA ARG A 29 -14.96 -6.17 9.80
C ARG A 29 -15.10 -7.56 10.40
N ALA A 30 -14.39 -8.57 9.87
CA ALA A 30 -14.41 -9.91 10.44
C ALA A 30 -13.72 -9.96 11.81
N LEU A 31 -12.58 -9.29 11.95
CA LEU A 31 -11.82 -9.25 13.19
C LEU A 31 -12.42 -8.33 14.24
N SER A 32 -13.16 -7.29 13.86
CA SER A 32 -13.82 -6.41 14.84
C SER A 32 -14.79 -7.18 15.73
N LEU A 33 -15.52 -8.15 15.17
CA LEU A 33 -16.42 -9.03 15.94
C LEU A 33 -15.66 -9.81 17.04
N VAL A 34 -14.44 -10.25 16.74
CA VAL A 34 -13.59 -10.98 17.70
C VAL A 34 -12.94 -10.03 18.70
N PHE A 35 -12.40 -8.91 18.23
CA PHE A 35 -11.64 -7.97 19.04
C PHE A 35 -12.50 -7.12 19.98
N GLU A 36 -13.77 -6.89 19.63
CA GLU A 36 -14.73 -6.15 20.46
C GLU A 36 -15.48 -7.06 21.44
N HIS A 37 -15.35 -8.39 21.31
CA HIS A 37 -15.95 -9.33 22.25
C HIS A 37 -15.42 -9.08 23.68
N ARG A 38 -16.32 -8.92 24.66
CA ARG A 38 -15.98 -8.51 26.05
C ARG A 38 -14.90 -9.37 26.69
N GLY A 39 -14.89 -10.68 26.41
CA GLY A 39 -13.86 -11.60 26.91
C GLY A 39 -12.47 -11.39 26.29
N PHE A 40 -12.42 -10.99 25.02
CA PHE A 40 -11.16 -10.68 24.34
C PHE A 40 -10.58 -9.36 24.87
N VAL A 41 -11.42 -8.33 24.98
CA VAL A 41 -11.03 -7.02 25.54
C VAL A 41 -10.50 -7.20 26.97
N ALA A 42 -11.25 -7.88 27.85
CA ALA A 42 -10.84 -8.09 29.24
C ALA A 42 -9.47 -8.78 29.40
N ARG A 43 -9.06 -9.60 28.41
CA ARG A 43 -7.82 -10.40 28.47
C ARG A 43 -6.65 -9.76 27.72
N PHE A 44 -6.91 -9.00 26.65
CA PHE A 44 -5.89 -8.64 25.65
C PHE A 44 -5.81 -7.16 25.29
N ASP A 45 -6.69 -6.29 25.83
CA ASP A 45 -6.78 -4.89 25.40
C ASP A 45 -5.48 -4.06 25.59
N LYS A 46 -4.56 -4.51 26.46
CA LYS A 46 -3.27 -3.83 26.70
C LYS A 46 -2.03 -4.55 26.15
N LYS A 47 -2.21 -5.67 25.45
CA LYS A 47 -1.08 -6.53 25.03
C LYS A 47 -0.64 -6.33 23.58
N GLY A 48 -1.28 -5.42 22.83
CA GLY A 48 -0.96 -5.18 21.42
C GLY A 48 -1.23 -6.37 20.49
N LEU A 49 -1.86 -7.45 20.97
CA LEU A 49 -2.06 -8.68 20.21
C LEU A 49 -3.01 -8.57 19.02
N LYS A 50 -3.81 -7.50 18.95
CA LYS A 50 -4.75 -7.25 17.85
C LYS A 50 -3.99 -7.12 16.52
N GLU A 51 -2.85 -6.46 16.51
CA GLU A 51 -2.03 -6.21 15.31
C GLU A 51 -1.40 -7.49 14.75
N PRO A 52 -0.68 -8.33 15.55
CA PRO A 52 -0.19 -9.62 15.06
C PRO A 52 -1.29 -10.58 14.59
N ILE A 53 -2.45 -10.60 15.25
CA ILE A 53 -3.58 -11.44 14.83
C ILE A 53 -4.12 -10.94 13.48
N ALA A 54 -4.30 -9.62 13.32
CA ALA A 54 -4.73 -9.06 12.06
C ALA A 54 -3.74 -9.36 10.93
N PHE A 55 -2.45 -9.24 11.19
CA PHE A 55 -1.40 -9.60 10.24
C PHE A 55 -1.43 -11.10 9.89
N ALA A 56 -1.53 -11.99 10.88
CA ALA A 56 -1.59 -13.43 10.64
C ALA A 56 -2.82 -13.83 9.81
N VAL A 57 -3.98 -13.25 10.10
CA VAL A 57 -5.21 -13.51 9.34
C VAL A 57 -5.12 -12.95 7.92
N ALA A 58 -4.59 -11.73 7.75
CA ALA A 58 -4.34 -11.17 6.43
C ALA A 58 -3.36 -12.03 5.63
N LEU A 59 -2.26 -12.49 6.26
CA LEU A 59 -1.26 -13.36 5.64
C LEU A 59 -1.86 -14.69 5.20
N GLY A 60 -2.63 -15.33 6.06
CA GLY A 60 -3.36 -16.55 5.71
C GLY A 60 -4.31 -16.33 4.52
N THR A 61 -5.01 -15.19 4.50
CA THR A 61 -5.97 -14.86 3.44
C THR A 61 -5.28 -14.64 2.09
N VAL A 62 -4.21 -13.83 2.05
CA VAL A 62 -3.49 -13.56 0.79
C VAL A 62 -2.75 -14.80 0.28
N VAL A 63 -2.23 -15.65 1.16
CA VAL A 63 -1.59 -16.92 0.76
C VAL A 63 -2.63 -17.90 0.22
N PHE A 64 -3.78 -18.01 0.89
CA PHE A 64 -4.87 -18.90 0.46
C PHE A 64 -5.40 -18.54 -0.94
N TRP A 65 -5.49 -17.25 -1.25
CA TRP A 65 -5.91 -16.78 -2.59
C TRP A 65 -4.76 -16.52 -3.56
N GLN A 66 -3.53 -16.82 -3.17
CA GLN A 66 -2.34 -16.54 -3.97
C GLN A 66 -2.30 -15.08 -4.47
N PHE A 67 -2.71 -14.14 -3.60
CA PHE A 67 -2.72 -12.72 -3.89
C PHE A 67 -1.39 -12.07 -3.47
N ASP A 68 -0.46 -11.97 -4.41
CA ASP A 68 0.79 -11.24 -4.26
C ASP A 68 0.73 -9.93 -5.06
N ALA A 69 0.35 -8.83 -4.38
CA ALA A 69 0.22 -7.52 -5.02
C ALA A 69 1.53 -7.03 -5.65
N LEU A 70 2.69 -7.36 -5.06
CA LEU A 70 3.97 -6.91 -5.58
C LEU A 70 4.37 -7.66 -6.85
N SER A 71 4.21 -8.99 -6.87
CA SER A 71 4.45 -9.75 -8.09
C SER A 71 3.49 -9.35 -9.21
N ILE A 72 2.22 -9.06 -8.90
CA ILE A 72 1.24 -8.57 -9.88
C ILE A 72 1.66 -7.20 -10.45
N LEU A 73 2.00 -6.23 -9.58
CA LEU A 73 2.40 -4.89 -10.01
C LEU A 73 3.70 -4.88 -10.81
N LEU A 74 4.64 -5.76 -10.48
CA LEU A 74 5.92 -5.88 -11.18
C LEU A 74 5.85 -6.83 -12.37
N SER A 75 4.67 -7.38 -12.69
CA SER A 75 4.46 -8.37 -13.75
C SER A 75 5.45 -9.55 -13.66
N ALA A 76 5.72 -10.03 -12.44
CA ALA A 76 6.61 -11.15 -12.21
C ALA A 76 5.90 -12.47 -12.56
N ASP A 77 6.63 -13.41 -13.16
CA ASP A 77 6.09 -14.72 -13.57
C ASP A 77 5.61 -15.60 -12.40
N LYS A 78 6.04 -15.27 -11.17
CA LYS A 78 5.78 -16.09 -9.98
C LYS A 78 5.50 -15.22 -8.77
N ASN A 79 4.60 -15.71 -7.92
CA ASN A 79 4.36 -15.12 -6.61
C ASN A 79 5.56 -15.40 -5.70
N SER A 80 5.89 -14.43 -4.86
CA SER A 80 6.99 -14.47 -3.92
C SER A 80 6.46 -14.49 -2.49
N TRP A 81 7.16 -15.21 -1.62
CA TRP A 81 6.85 -15.18 -0.19
C TRP A 81 6.96 -13.76 0.40
N VAL A 82 7.95 -13.00 -0.06
CA VAL A 82 8.14 -11.59 0.35
C VAL A 82 6.94 -10.75 -0.09
N GLY A 83 6.41 -11.02 -1.29
CA GLY A 83 5.26 -10.34 -1.83
C GLY A 83 3.98 -10.61 -1.04
N TYR A 84 3.75 -11.87 -0.62
CA TYR A 84 2.65 -12.18 0.31
C TYR A 84 2.78 -11.47 1.65
N VAL A 85 3.96 -11.49 2.26
CA VAL A 85 4.20 -10.83 3.56
C VAL A 85 3.93 -9.33 3.48
N LEU A 86 4.42 -8.67 2.42
CA LEU A 86 4.20 -7.25 2.23
C LEU A 86 2.74 -6.93 1.89
N THR A 87 2.10 -7.72 1.04
CA THR A 87 0.67 -7.57 0.73
C THR A 87 -0.19 -7.72 2.00
N ALA A 88 0.10 -8.75 2.81
CA ALA A 88 -0.56 -8.97 4.09
C ALA A 88 -0.35 -7.82 5.07
N ALA A 89 0.85 -7.24 5.13
CA ALA A 89 1.16 -6.11 5.98
C ALA A 89 0.33 -4.87 5.60
N VAL A 90 0.17 -4.62 4.30
CA VAL A 90 -0.67 -3.51 3.81
C VAL A 90 -2.15 -3.75 4.16
N VAL A 91 -2.66 -4.97 3.95
CA VAL A 91 -4.04 -5.33 4.27
C VAL A 91 -4.31 -5.24 5.79
N ALA A 92 -3.39 -5.75 6.61
CA ALA A 92 -3.51 -5.74 8.06
C ALA A 92 -3.28 -4.37 8.70
N GLY A 93 -2.55 -3.47 8.03
CA GLY A 93 -2.33 -2.10 8.49
C GLY A 93 -3.61 -1.26 8.62
N GLY A 94 -4.72 -1.73 8.03
CA GLY A 94 -6.05 -1.16 8.16
C GLY A 94 -6.15 0.31 7.71
N SER A 95 -7.29 0.93 8.03
CA SER A 95 -7.60 2.32 7.64
C SER A 95 -6.54 3.36 8.07
N LYS A 96 -5.82 3.15 9.18
CA LYS A 96 -4.76 4.06 9.64
C LYS A 96 -3.54 4.06 8.71
N ALA A 97 -3.12 2.89 8.23
CA ALA A 97 -2.01 2.78 7.29
C ALA A 97 -2.41 3.31 5.90
N SER A 98 -3.64 3.03 5.45
CA SER A 98 -4.15 3.55 4.17
C SER A 98 -4.24 5.08 4.14
N ILE A 99 -4.70 5.71 5.23
CA ILE A 99 -4.76 7.18 5.35
C ILE A 99 -3.35 7.78 5.40
N ALA A 100 -2.43 7.18 6.16
CA ALA A 100 -1.03 7.62 6.20
C ALA A 100 -0.38 7.54 4.81
N LEU A 101 -0.53 6.39 4.12
CA LEU A 101 -0.01 6.19 2.77
C LEU A 101 -0.61 7.20 1.77
N PHE A 102 -1.92 7.46 1.85
CA PHE A 102 -2.57 8.44 0.99
C PHE A 102 -2.05 9.86 1.23
N HIS A 103 -1.86 10.23 2.49
CA HIS A 103 -1.30 11.52 2.87
C HIS A 103 0.17 11.67 2.42
N ASP A 104 0.97 10.61 2.55
CA ASP A 104 2.36 10.57 2.10
C ASP A 104 2.47 10.66 0.58
N LEU A 105 1.60 9.96 -0.17
CA LEU A 105 1.56 10.02 -1.63
C LEU A 105 1.18 11.40 -2.15
N MET A 106 0.20 12.07 -1.53
CA MET A 106 -0.19 13.44 -1.89
C MET A 106 0.94 14.43 -1.63
N ASN A 107 1.62 14.31 -0.48
CA ASN A 107 2.78 15.13 -0.17
C ASN A 107 3.91 14.92 -1.19
N ALA A 108 4.21 13.66 -1.55
CA ALA A 108 5.23 13.33 -2.54
C ALA A 108 4.93 13.88 -3.94
N ARG A 109 3.66 13.87 -4.38
CA ARG A 109 3.30 14.53 -5.66
C ARG A 109 3.46 16.05 -5.59
N SER A 110 3.10 16.66 -4.46
CA SER A 110 3.19 18.10 -4.28
C SER A 110 4.65 18.61 -4.28
N SER A 111 5.58 17.84 -3.72
CA SER A 111 7.01 18.17 -3.73
C SER A 111 7.60 18.09 -5.12
N VAL A 112 7.29 17.02 -5.89
CA VAL A 112 7.74 16.86 -7.27
C VAL A 112 7.19 17.95 -8.19
N LEU A 113 5.93 18.35 -8.03
CA LEU A 113 5.35 19.46 -8.79
C LEU A 113 6.00 20.80 -8.45
N LYS A 114 6.26 21.07 -7.15
CA LYS A 114 6.99 22.28 -6.72
C LYS A 114 8.42 22.30 -7.25
N GLU A 115 9.13 21.18 -7.21
CA GLU A 115 10.50 21.07 -7.67
C GLU A 115 10.62 21.19 -9.19
N SER A 116 9.66 20.60 -9.92
CA SER A 116 9.55 20.74 -11.39
C SER A 116 9.21 22.17 -11.82
N ALA A 117 8.32 22.85 -11.08
CA ALA A 117 8.00 24.26 -11.30
C ALA A 117 9.19 25.18 -10.98
N ALA A 118 9.95 24.88 -9.93
CA ALA A 118 11.17 25.62 -9.57
C ALA A 118 12.29 25.41 -10.60
N ALA A 119 12.44 24.20 -11.15
CA ALA A 119 13.43 23.90 -12.18
C ALA A 119 13.09 24.56 -13.53
N THR A 120 11.80 24.69 -13.89
CA THR A 120 11.39 25.44 -15.09
C THR A 120 11.53 26.94 -14.92
N ALA A 121 11.32 27.48 -13.71
CA ALA A 121 11.54 28.90 -13.41
C ALA A 121 13.03 29.32 -13.45
N LYS A 122 13.97 28.39 -13.28
CA LYS A 122 15.42 28.66 -13.24
C LYS A 122 16.16 28.59 -14.59
N LYS A 123 15.52 28.25 -15.71
CA LYS A 123 16.18 28.29 -17.04
C LYS A 123 16.41 29.76 -17.46
N PRO A 124 17.67 30.25 -17.57
CA PRO A 124 17.92 31.62 -17.97
C PRO A 124 17.60 31.81 -19.46
N LYS A 125 16.95 32.94 -19.80
CA LYS A 125 16.76 33.40 -21.18
C LYS A 125 18.13 33.71 -21.81
N THR A 126 18.79 32.73 -22.43
CA THR A 126 19.93 32.96 -23.32
C THR A 126 19.47 32.93 -24.78
N LYS A 127 18.88 34.04 -25.23
CA LYS A 127 18.79 34.45 -26.65
C LYS A 127 18.85 35.99 -26.65
N GLY A 128 19.68 36.69 -27.42
CA GLY A 128 20.54 36.24 -28.52
C GLY A 128 21.75 37.16 -28.70
N LYS A 129 22.77 36.59 -29.34
CA LYS A 129 23.75 37.32 -30.12
C LYS A 129 23.04 37.86 -31.36
N SER A 130 23.12 39.16 -31.60
CA SER A 130 23.37 39.71 -32.93
C SER A 130 24.02 41.08 -32.78
#